data_AF-A0A9W7WMH6-F1
#
_entry.id   AF-A0A9W7WMH6-F1
#
_cell.length_a   1.000
_cell.length_b   1.000
_cell.length_c   1.000
_cell.angle_alpha   90.00
_cell.angle_beta   90.00
_cell.angle_gamma   90.00
#
_symmetry.space_group_name_H-M   'P 1'
#
loop_
_entity.id
_entity.type
_entity.pdbx_description
1 polymer ?
#
loop_
_entity_poly.entity_id
_entity_poly.type
_entity_poly.pdbx_seq_one_letter_code
_entity_poly.pdbx_strand_id
1 'polypeptide(L)'
;PHAFLIILKVEMYTAHEIEIVRKLRSLFGEDALKYTIVLFTHGDNLERDQKIETFVNQNSELQQLVDDCGVRCHVIDNRYWNNQKRGYRSNRVQIKNLLKTIENMVKANGGGCYTNETIQALEMHNSNIIEKLREEFNGRLTEEQISDEAEERTYTWAQLSQPHCGAMQWLQGLLGCIFPCLRRQDSQEYVPLHPKPKVN
;
A
#
# COMPACT_ATOMS: atom_id res chain seq x y z
N PRO A 1 -4.77 -4.96 2.83
CA PRO A 1 -3.38 -4.65 3.28
C PRO A 1 -3.23 -4.76 4.81
N HIS A 2 -2.18 -5.40 5.33
CA HIS A 2 -2.00 -5.50 6.80
C HIS A 2 -1.42 -4.23 7.42
N ALA A 3 -0.64 -3.46 6.66
CA ALA A 3 -0.11 -2.17 7.06
C ALA A 3 0.11 -1.29 5.83
N PHE A 4 -0.09 0.01 6.00
CA PHE A 4 0.38 1.05 5.09
C PHE A 4 1.57 1.76 5.73
N LEU A 5 2.62 2.02 4.93
CA LEU A 5 3.78 2.77 5.37
C LEU A 5 3.85 4.10 4.63
N ILE A 6 3.76 5.20 5.36
CA ILE A 6 4.10 6.53 4.82
C ILE A 6 5.58 6.73 5.05
N ILE A 7 6.37 6.75 3.97
CA ILE A 7 7.82 6.86 4.05
C ILE A 7 8.22 8.32 3.91
N LEU A 8 8.80 8.89 4.96
CA LEU A 8 9.30 10.26 5.02
C LEU A 8 10.82 10.25 5.19
N LYS A 9 11.51 11.31 4.77
CA LYS A 9 12.94 11.48 5.06
C LYS A 9 13.10 12.44 6.24
N VAL A 10 13.97 12.11 7.19
CA VAL A 10 14.37 13.06 8.25
C VAL A 10 14.98 14.29 7.58
N GLU A 11 14.53 15.49 7.97
CA GLU A 11 14.77 16.82 7.35
C GLU A 11 13.78 17.23 6.25
N MET A 12 12.96 16.33 5.72
CA MET A 12 12.02 16.65 4.64
C MET A 12 10.57 16.40 5.05
N TYR A 13 9.86 17.50 5.29
CA TYR A 13 8.41 17.54 5.29
C TYR A 13 7.97 18.73 4.45
N THR A 14 7.52 18.45 3.23
CA THR A 14 7.13 19.45 2.23
C THR A 14 5.64 19.32 1.93
N ALA A 15 5.11 20.24 1.13
CA ALA A 15 3.74 20.18 0.64
C ALA A 15 3.42 18.84 -0.07
N HIS A 16 4.41 18.17 -0.65
CA HIS A 16 4.23 16.87 -1.30
C HIS A 16 3.86 15.77 -0.30
N GLU A 17 4.54 15.71 0.85
CA GLU A 17 4.27 14.72 1.90
C GLU A 17 2.87 14.91 2.49
N ILE A 18 2.45 16.16 2.72
CA ILE A 18 1.08 16.50 3.17
C ILE A 18 0.04 16.00 2.15
N GLU A 19 0.33 16.16 0.86
CA GLU A 19 -0.57 15.74 -0.21
C GLU A 19 -0.74 14.22 -0.26
N ILE A 20 0.30 13.44 0.06
CA ILE A 20 0.20 11.97 0.17
C ILE A 20 -0.80 11.56 1.25
N VAL A 21 -0.79 12.24 2.40
CA VAL A 21 -1.73 11.98 3.50
C VAL A 21 -3.17 12.29 3.08
N ARG A 22 -3.39 13.43 2.43
CA ARG A 22 -4.72 13.80 1.90
C ARG A 22 -5.21 12.77 0.88
N LYS A 23 -4.33 12.30 0.01
CA LYS A 23 -4.64 11.26 -0.98
C LYS A 23 -4.98 9.93 -0.33
N LEU A 24 -4.23 9.50 0.69
CA LEU A 24 -4.51 8.26 1.42
C LEU A 24 -5.93 8.29 2.01
N ARG A 25 -6.29 9.40 2.67
CA ARG A 25 -7.65 9.63 3.21
C ARG A 25 -8.72 9.64 2.11
N SER A 26 -8.46 10.32 1.00
CA SER A 26 -9.42 10.39 -0.11
C SER A 26 -9.68 9.04 -0.79
N LEU A 27 -8.66 8.16 -0.85
CA LEU A 27 -8.74 6.89 -1.58
C LEU A 27 -9.22 5.73 -0.70
N PHE A 28 -8.75 5.69 0.54
CA PHE A 28 -8.99 4.59 1.47
C PHE A 28 -9.82 5.03 2.69
N GLY A 29 -10.37 6.23 2.67
CA GLY A 29 -11.12 6.77 3.80
C GLY A 29 -10.24 7.00 5.04
N GLU A 30 -10.87 7.51 6.09
CA GLU A 30 -10.22 7.79 7.37
C GLU A 30 -9.77 6.51 8.09
N ASP A 31 -10.48 5.39 7.89
CA ASP A 31 -10.16 4.11 8.52
C ASP A 31 -8.82 3.51 8.07
N ALA A 32 -8.29 3.91 6.92
CA ALA A 32 -6.96 3.49 6.47
C ALA A 32 -5.85 3.93 7.44
N LEU A 33 -6.04 5.06 8.13
CA LEU A 33 -5.07 5.57 9.09
C LEU A 33 -4.90 4.63 10.29
N LYS A 34 -5.94 3.85 10.63
CA LYS A 34 -5.87 2.80 11.67
C LYS A 34 -4.89 1.66 11.32
N TYR A 35 -4.57 1.51 10.04
CA TYR A 35 -3.61 0.54 9.50
C TYR A 35 -2.30 1.20 9.04
N THR A 36 -2.12 2.50 9.30
CA THR A 36 -0.98 3.27 8.79
C THR A 36 0.09 3.48 9.87
N ILE A 37 1.35 3.44 9.45
CA ILE A 37 2.54 3.76 10.25
C ILE A 37 3.39 4.76 9.48
N VAL A 38 3.89 5.79 10.15
CA VAL A 38 4.83 6.75 9.58
C VAL A 38 6.26 6.22 9.78
N LEU A 39 6.98 5.99 8.68
CA LEU A 39 8.36 5.50 8.68
C LEU A 39 9.31 6.59 8.19
N PHE A 40 10.16 7.07 9.07
CA PHE A 40 11.21 8.01 8.75
C PHE A 40 12.48 7.28 8.30
N THR A 41 13.06 7.74 7.21
CA THR A 41 14.34 7.27 6.65
C THR A 41 15.42 8.29 6.89
N HIS A 42 16.68 7.89 6.73
CA HIS A 42 17.84 8.74 7.04
C HIS A 42 17.88 9.14 8.51
N GLY A 43 17.56 8.19 9.42
CA GLY A 43 17.65 8.42 10.87
C GLY A 43 19.01 8.88 11.36
N ASP A 44 20.06 8.68 10.57
CA ASP A 44 21.40 9.19 10.78
C ASP A 44 21.51 10.73 10.68
N ASN A 45 20.47 11.41 10.16
CA ASN A 45 20.32 12.87 10.17
C ASN A 45 19.75 13.42 11.49
N LEU A 46 19.21 12.57 12.37
CA LEU A 46 18.76 13.04 13.69
C LEU A 46 19.96 13.48 14.53
N GLU A 47 19.76 14.50 15.38
CA GLU A 47 20.80 14.97 16.28
C GLU A 47 21.30 13.85 17.21
N ARG A 48 22.52 13.99 17.74
CA ARG A 48 23.08 12.99 18.67
C ARG A 48 22.14 12.85 19.87
N ASP A 49 21.66 11.62 20.04
CA ASP A 49 20.73 11.13 21.06
C ASP A 49 19.27 11.58 20.96
N GLN A 50 18.92 12.33 19.90
CA GLN A 50 17.54 12.65 19.57
C GLN A 50 16.78 11.36 19.15
N LYS A 51 15.57 11.20 19.70
CA LYS A 51 14.63 10.16 19.32
C LYS A 51 13.65 10.69 18.28
N ILE A 52 13.02 9.79 17.53
CA ILE A 52 12.10 10.18 16.46
C ILE A 52 10.87 10.92 17.00
N GLU A 53 10.37 10.53 18.18
CA GLU A 53 9.23 11.18 18.82
C GLU A 53 9.53 12.65 19.14
N THR A 54 10.75 12.94 19.59
CA THR A 54 11.19 14.32 19.85
C THR A 54 11.28 15.14 18.57
N PHE A 55 11.75 14.55 17.46
CA PHE A 55 11.78 15.22 16.16
C PHE A 55 10.37 15.53 15.64
N VAL A 56 9.44 14.57 15.72
CA VAL A 56 8.04 14.74 15.30
C VAL A 56 7.37 15.88 16.08
N ASN A 57 7.58 15.94 17.39
CA ASN A 57 6.98 16.97 18.25
C ASN A 57 7.47 18.40 18.00
N GLN A 58 8.52 18.59 17.18
CA GLN A 58 9.00 19.93 16.81
C GLN A 58 8.15 20.59 15.71
N ASN A 59 7.29 19.83 15.03
CA ASN A 59 6.44 20.33 13.95
C ASN A 59 5.00 19.85 14.17
N SER A 60 4.07 20.78 14.35
CA SER A 60 2.68 20.48 14.66
C SER A 60 1.95 19.67 13.58
N GLU A 61 2.30 19.86 12.31
CA GLU A 61 1.68 19.11 11.21
C GLU A 61 2.20 17.66 11.16
N LEU A 62 3.49 17.46 11.40
CA LEU A 62 4.07 16.12 11.54
C LEU A 62 3.50 15.40 12.76
N GLN A 63 3.37 16.11 13.88
CA GLN A 63 2.75 15.58 15.07
C GLN A 63 1.30 15.15 14.80
N GLN A 64 0.51 16.01 14.16
CA GLN A 64 -0.86 15.70 13.79
C GLN A 64 -0.95 14.45 12.89
N LEU A 65 -0.08 14.34 11.87
CA LEU A 65 -0.02 13.14 11.03
C LEU A 65 0.25 11.87 11.84
N VAL A 66 1.19 11.92 12.77
CA VAL A 66 1.53 10.77 13.61
C VAL A 66 0.38 10.44 14.58
N ASP A 67 -0.30 11.45 15.12
CA ASP A 67 -1.46 11.29 15.99
C ASP A 67 -2.64 10.66 15.25
N ASP A 68 -2.91 11.11 14.02
CA ASP A 68 -3.91 10.51 13.12
C ASP A 68 -3.59 9.04 12.83
N CYS A 69 -2.30 8.71 12.75
CA CYS A 69 -1.79 7.35 12.65
C CYS A 69 -1.67 6.66 14.02
N GLY A 70 -2.44 7.07 15.03
CA GLY A 70 -2.48 6.48 16.37
C GLY A 70 -1.13 6.37 17.04
N VAL A 71 -0.31 7.42 16.91
CA VAL A 71 1.02 7.58 17.51
C VAL A 71 2.03 6.52 17.02
N ARG A 72 1.81 5.95 15.82
CA ARG A 72 2.69 4.94 15.22
C ARG A 72 3.72 5.60 14.31
N CYS A 73 4.91 5.86 14.85
CA CYS A 73 6.06 6.29 14.05
C CYS A 73 7.33 5.49 14.36
N HIS A 74 8.17 5.32 13.34
CA HIS A 74 9.46 4.62 13.42
C HIS A 74 10.51 5.34 12.60
N VAL A 75 11.78 5.07 12.88
CA VAL A 75 12.90 5.59 12.10
C VAL A 75 13.89 4.47 11.75
N ILE A 76 14.45 4.53 10.55
CA ILE A 76 15.52 3.65 10.07
C ILE A 76 16.70 4.45 9.52
N ASP A 77 17.93 3.98 9.78
CA ASP A 77 19.14 4.55 9.20
C ASP A 77 19.42 3.90 7.83
N ASN A 78 19.51 4.68 6.77
CA ASN A 78 19.79 4.14 5.43
C ASN A 78 21.30 4.02 5.16
N ARG A 79 22.11 4.98 5.65
CA ARG A 79 23.56 5.03 5.33
C ARG A 79 24.39 3.96 6.03
N TYR A 80 23.96 3.50 7.20
CA TYR A 80 24.72 2.58 8.04
C TYR A 80 23.95 1.29 8.32
N TRP A 81 23.09 0.88 7.39
CA TRP A 81 22.14 -0.21 7.59
C TRP A 81 22.79 -1.57 7.90
N ASN A 82 24.02 -1.79 7.41
CA ASN A 82 24.82 -2.99 7.60
C ASN A 82 25.86 -2.86 8.73
N ASN A 83 25.97 -1.69 9.36
CA ASN A 83 26.91 -1.49 10.46
C ASN A 83 26.36 -2.08 11.77
N GLN A 84 27.25 -2.66 12.57
CA GLN A 84 26.93 -3.20 13.89
C GLN A 84 26.77 -2.09 14.94
N LYS A 85 25.99 -1.05 14.65
CA LYS A 85 25.57 -0.10 15.68
C LYS A 85 24.89 -0.89 16.80
N ARG A 86 25.32 -0.67 18.04
CA ARG A 86 24.72 -1.27 19.25
C ARG A 86 23.66 -0.32 19.81
N GLY A 87 22.69 -0.89 20.53
CA GLY A 87 21.63 -0.12 21.18
C GLY A 87 20.49 0.29 20.24
N TYR A 88 19.75 1.33 20.60
CA TYR A 88 18.47 1.67 19.98
C TYR A 88 18.58 2.17 18.52
N ARG A 89 19.75 2.71 18.11
CA ARG A 89 20.06 3.13 16.73
C ARG A 89 20.47 1.98 15.81
N SER A 90 20.43 0.74 16.30
CA SER A 90 20.66 -0.43 15.46
C SER A 90 19.45 -0.66 14.56
N ASN A 91 19.65 -0.78 13.24
CA ASN A 91 18.56 -1.13 12.32
C ASN A 91 17.88 -2.45 12.70
N ARG A 92 18.63 -3.41 13.28
CA ARG A 92 18.03 -4.66 13.79
C ARG A 92 16.99 -4.40 14.88
N VAL A 93 17.27 -3.45 15.79
CA VAL A 93 16.35 -3.06 16.87
C VAL A 93 15.19 -2.24 16.30
N GLN A 94 15.47 -1.29 15.40
CA GLN A 94 14.45 -0.45 14.77
C GLN A 94 13.45 -1.29 13.95
N ILE A 95 13.94 -2.20 13.09
CA ILE A 95 13.10 -3.11 12.29
C ILE A 95 12.29 -4.03 13.22
N LYS A 96 12.91 -4.58 14.27
CA LYS A 96 12.19 -5.41 15.25
C LYS A 96 11.04 -4.63 15.90
N ASN A 97 11.26 -3.37 16.25
CA ASN A 97 10.22 -2.52 16.84
C ASN A 97 9.12 -2.19 15.83
N LEU A 98 9.47 -1.89 14.57
CA LEU A 98 8.50 -1.66 13.50
C LEU A 98 7.61 -2.89 13.29
N LEU A 99 8.19 -4.08 13.16
CA LEU A 99 7.43 -5.33 12.99
C LEU A 99 6.51 -5.59 14.19
N LYS A 100 6.98 -5.36 15.41
CA LYS A 100 6.15 -5.48 16.62
C LYS A 100 4.97 -4.49 16.59
N THR A 101 5.18 -3.27 16.13
CA THR A 101 4.09 -2.28 15.97
C THR A 101 3.08 -2.74 14.92
N ILE A 102 3.53 -3.29 13.79
CA ILE A 102 2.64 -3.86 12.77
C ILE A 102 1.79 -4.99 13.37
N GLU A 103 2.40 -5.94 14.07
CA GLU A 103 1.68 -7.06 14.70
C GLU A 103 0.62 -6.56 15.70
N ASN A 104 0.99 -5.61 16.56
CA ASN A 104 0.08 -5.03 17.54
C ASN A 104 -1.06 -4.26 16.88
N MET A 105 -0.76 -3.49 15.84
CA MET A 105 -1.75 -2.74 15.07
C MET A 105 -2.74 -3.68 14.38
N VAL A 106 -2.27 -4.75 13.75
CA VAL A 106 -3.15 -5.76 13.12
C VAL A 106 -4.05 -6.41 14.17
N LYS A 107 -3.51 -6.81 15.33
CA LYS A 107 -4.31 -7.36 16.44
C LYS A 107 -5.36 -6.38 16.95
N ALA A 108 -5.00 -5.11 17.11
CA ALA A 108 -5.92 -4.05 17.55
C ALA A 108 -7.05 -3.80 16.53
N ASN A 109 -6.79 -4.06 15.25
CA ASN A 109 -7.78 -4.00 14.17
C ASN A 109 -8.51 -5.34 13.93
N GLY A 110 -8.56 -6.23 14.93
CA GLY A 110 -9.31 -7.49 14.84
C GLY A 110 -8.60 -8.61 14.07
N GLY A 111 -7.31 -8.46 13.77
CA GLY A 111 -6.50 -9.47 13.10
C GLY A 111 -6.64 -9.52 11.57
N GLY A 112 -7.57 -8.74 11.02
CA GLY A 112 -7.82 -8.66 9.58
C GLY A 112 -6.88 -7.70 8.85
N CYS A 113 -6.97 -7.72 7.53
CA CYS A 113 -6.37 -6.70 6.69
C CYS A 113 -7.37 -5.55 6.44
N TYR A 114 -6.85 -4.36 6.17
CA TYR A 114 -7.69 -3.23 5.79
C TYR A 114 -8.57 -3.57 4.59
N THR A 115 -9.84 -3.20 4.67
CA THR A 115 -10.88 -3.36 3.65
C THR A 115 -11.80 -2.12 3.65
N ASN A 116 -12.44 -1.85 2.52
CA ASN A 116 -13.52 -0.87 2.37
C ASN A 116 -14.49 -1.32 1.27
N GLU A 117 -15.55 -0.54 1.02
CA GLU A 117 -16.59 -0.89 0.06
C GLU A 117 -16.03 -1.07 -1.35
N THR A 118 -15.03 -0.26 -1.74
CA THR A 118 -14.41 -0.33 -3.07
C THR A 118 -13.59 -1.61 -3.23
N ILE A 119 -12.79 -1.97 -2.23
CA ILE A 119 -12.00 -3.20 -2.22
C ILE A 119 -12.93 -4.42 -2.21
N GLN A 120 -13.97 -4.42 -1.39
CA GLN A 120 -14.96 -5.51 -1.34
C GLN A 120 -15.66 -5.70 -2.68
N ALA A 121 -16.05 -4.61 -3.35
CA ALA A 121 -16.66 -4.68 -4.67
C ALA A 121 -15.70 -5.27 -5.72
N LEU A 122 -14.42 -4.89 -5.68
CA LEU A 122 -13.39 -5.45 -6.56
C LEU A 122 -13.16 -6.94 -6.30
N GLU A 123 -13.01 -7.35 -5.03
CA GLU A 123 -12.80 -8.75 -4.65
C GLU A 123 -13.99 -9.63 -5.03
N MET A 124 -15.22 -9.13 -4.82
CA MET A 124 -16.44 -9.82 -5.22
C MET A 124 -16.54 -9.95 -6.74
N HIS A 125 -16.25 -8.87 -7.49
CA HIS A 125 -16.26 -8.93 -8.96
C HIS A 125 -15.21 -9.93 -9.47
N ASN A 126 -13.98 -9.87 -8.94
CA ASN A 126 -12.90 -10.78 -9.33
C ASN A 126 -13.26 -12.23 -9.06
N SER A 127 -13.83 -12.52 -7.89
CA SER A 127 -14.30 -13.87 -7.54
C SER A 127 -15.36 -14.39 -8.50
N ASN A 128 -16.32 -13.53 -8.90
CA ASN A 128 -17.33 -13.89 -9.89
C ASN A 128 -16.73 -14.17 -11.28
N ILE A 129 -15.69 -13.44 -11.68
CA ILE A 129 -14.99 -13.71 -12.94
C ILE A 129 -14.20 -15.03 -12.87
N ILE A 130 -13.52 -15.31 -11.76
CA ILE A 130 -12.82 -16.58 -11.54
C ILE A 130 -13.77 -17.76 -11.69
N GLU A 131 -14.94 -17.72 -11.06
CA GLU A 131 -15.94 -18.80 -11.17
C GLU A 131 -16.44 -18.97 -12.61
N LYS A 132 -16.74 -17.88 -13.32
CA LYS A 132 -17.14 -17.94 -14.74
C LYS A 132 -16.05 -18.54 -15.63
N LEU A 133 -14.79 -18.14 -15.43
CA LEU A 133 -13.66 -18.67 -16.20
C LEU A 133 -13.46 -20.17 -15.93
N ARG A 134 -13.62 -20.63 -14.67
CA ARG A 134 -13.57 -22.05 -14.32
C ARG A 134 -14.64 -22.85 -15.06
N GLU A 135 -15.87 -22.34 -15.12
CA GLU A 135 -16.98 -22.97 -15.84
C GLU A 135 -16.77 -22.98 -17.36
N GLU A 136 -16.41 -21.82 -17.94
CA GLU A 136 -16.23 -21.64 -19.40
C GLU A 136 -15.09 -22.50 -19.96
N PHE A 137 -13.96 -22.55 -19.25
CA PHE A 137 -12.76 -23.24 -19.72
C PHE A 137 -12.64 -24.67 -19.19
N ASN A 138 -13.45 -25.08 -18.20
CA ASN A 138 -13.58 -26.44 -17.68
C ASN A 138 -12.24 -27.20 -17.55
N GLY A 139 -11.27 -26.58 -16.87
CA GLY A 139 -9.94 -27.14 -16.62
C GLY A 139 -8.93 -27.02 -17.77
N ARG A 140 -9.26 -26.32 -18.87
CA ARG A 140 -8.30 -26.01 -19.96
C ARG A 140 -7.28 -24.93 -19.58
N LEU A 141 -7.59 -24.11 -18.58
CA LEU A 141 -6.70 -23.10 -18.03
C LEU A 141 -6.20 -23.54 -16.66
N THR A 142 -4.97 -23.14 -16.34
CA THR A 142 -4.42 -23.29 -14.98
C THR A 142 -5.04 -22.24 -14.05
N GLU A 143 -4.96 -22.47 -12.74
CA GLU A 143 -5.40 -21.47 -11.74
C GLU A 143 -4.66 -20.13 -11.87
N GLU A 144 -3.39 -20.14 -12.27
CA GLU A 144 -2.62 -18.90 -12.54
C GLU A 144 -3.22 -18.16 -13.74
N GLN A 145 -3.51 -18.84 -14.84
CA GLN A 145 -4.13 -18.23 -16.03
C GLN A 145 -5.53 -17.68 -15.75
N ILE A 146 -6.33 -18.40 -14.95
CA ILE A 146 -7.66 -17.96 -14.52
C ILE A 146 -7.54 -16.72 -13.65
N SER A 147 -6.58 -16.71 -12.71
CA SER A 147 -6.31 -15.55 -11.85
C SER A 147 -5.93 -14.35 -12.72
N ASP A 148 -4.92 -14.48 -13.58
CA ASP A 148 -4.43 -13.39 -14.43
C ASP A 148 -5.52 -12.76 -15.31
N GLU A 149 -6.33 -13.60 -15.97
CA GLU A 149 -7.45 -13.15 -16.80
C GLU A 149 -8.56 -12.49 -15.96
N ALA A 150 -8.84 -13.01 -14.77
CA ALA A 150 -9.81 -12.41 -13.86
C ALA A 150 -9.36 -11.04 -13.36
N GLU A 151 -8.07 -10.89 -13.01
CA GLU A 151 -7.49 -9.62 -12.60
C GLU A 151 -7.62 -8.58 -13.73
N GLU A 152 -7.30 -8.95 -14.97
CA GLU A 152 -7.39 -8.05 -16.13
C GLU A 152 -8.84 -7.61 -16.42
N ARG A 153 -9.79 -8.55 -16.38
CA ARG A 153 -11.22 -8.24 -16.58
C ARG A 153 -11.76 -7.37 -15.47
N THR A 154 -11.39 -7.66 -14.22
CA THR A 154 -11.80 -6.87 -13.05
C THR A 154 -11.24 -5.45 -13.12
N TYR A 155 -9.97 -5.31 -13.52
CA TYR A 155 -9.34 -4.01 -13.77
C TYR A 155 -10.11 -3.21 -14.82
N THR A 156 -10.43 -3.84 -15.96
CA THR A 156 -11.18 -3.22 -17.05
C THR A 156 -12.57 -2.77 -16.58
N TRP A 157 -13.28 -3.61 -15.84
CA TRP A 157 -14.58 -3.27 -15.26
C TRP A 157 -14.50 -2.09 -14.29
N ALA A 158 -13.47 -2.06 -13.42
CA ALA A 158 -13.26 -0.98 -12.47
C ALA A 158 -13.03 0.38 -13.17
N GLN A 159 -12.27 0.38 -14.27
CA GLN A 159 -12.07 1.59 -15.07
C GLN A 159 -13.36 2.09 -15.74
N LEU A 160 -14.16 1.18 -16.32
CA LEU A 160 -15.37 1.52 -17.04
C LEU A 160 -16.53 1.96 -16.12
N SER A 161 -16.57 1.46 -14.88
CA SER A 161 -17.63 1.76 -13.91
C SER A 161 -17.46 3.13 -13.22
N GLN A 162 -16.31 3.78 -13.38
CA GLN A 162 -15.96 5.07 -12.74
C GLN A 162 -15.64 6.18 -13.77
N PRO A 163 -16.60 6.63 -14.61
CA PRO A 163 -16.32 7.56 -15.71
C PRO A 163 -16.04 9.02 -15.29
N HIS A 164 -16.20 9.40 -14.01
CA HIS A 164 -16.17 10.80 -13.56
C HIS A 164 -15.36 11.08 -12.29
N CYS A 165 -14.21 10.44 -12.12
CA CYS A 165 -13.26 10.90 -11.12
C CYS A 165 -11.89 11.12 -11.78
N GLY A 166 -11.33 12.33 -11.67
CA GLY A 166 -9.98 12.68 -12.15
C GLY A 166 -8.85 11.85 -11.50
N ALA A 167 -9.19 10.80 -10.76
CA ALA A 167 -8.33 9.80 -10.14
C ALA A 167 -7.94 8.63 -11.08
N MET A 168 -8.28 8.66 -12.36
CA MET A 168 -7.98 7.58 -13.31
C MET A 168 -6.47 7.24 -13.42
N GLN A 169 -5.58 8.19 -13.18
CA GLN A 169 -4.13 7.95 -13.21
C GLN A 169 -3.61 7.16 -11.98
N TRP A 170 -4.38 7.10 -10.90
CA TRP A 170 -3.92 6.58 -9.60
C TRP A 170 -4.53 5.23 -9.21
N LEU A 171 -5.68 4.87 -9.81
CA LEU A 171 -6.21 3.52 -9.73
C LEU A 171 -5.21 2.49 -10.26
N GLN A 172 -4.31 2.84 -11.18
CA GLN A 172 -3.22 1.97 -11.62
C GLN A 172 -2.27 1.55 -10.49
N GLY A 173 -1.89 2.47 -9.58
CA GLY A 173 -1.02 2.15 -8.44
C GLY A 173 -1.72 1.34 -7.35
N LEU A 174 -3.02 1.57 -7.18
CA LEU A 174 -3.88 0.88 -6.21
C LEU A 174 -4.23 -0.53 -6.69
N LEU A 175 -4.62 -0.66 -7.96
CA LEU A 175 -4.87 -1.92 -8.64
C LEU A 175 -3.56 -2.72 -8.79
N GLY A 176 -2.41 -2.11 -9.09
CA GLY A 176 -1.12 -2.82 -9.11
C GLY A 176 -0.60 -3.30 -7.74
N CYS A 177 -1.23 -2.87 -6.63
CA CYS A 177 -0.99 -3.43 -5.29
C CYS A 177 -2.00 -4.53 -4.92
N ILE A 178 -3.22 -4.48 -5.49
CA ILE A 178 -4.29 -5.46 -5.26
C ILE A 178 -4.19 -6.64 -6.24
N PHE A 179 -3.70 -6.38 -7.44
CA PHE A 179 -3.55 -7.29 -8.58
C PHE A 179 -2.08 -7.31 -8.99
N PRO A 180 -1.26 -8.19 -8.37
CA PRO A 180 0.17 -8.25 -8.59
C PRO A 180 0.56 -8.49 -10.06
N CYS A 181 -0.32 -9.10 -10.86
CA CYS A 181 0.00 -9.47 -12.23
C CYS A 181 0.07 -8.26 -13.18
N LEU A 182 -0.58 -7.14 -12.86
CA LEU A 182 -0.43 -5.88 -13.61
C LEU A 182 0.99 -5.29 -13.52
N ARG A 183 1.81 -5.68 -12.52
CA ARG A 183 3.22 -5.26 -12.43
C ARG A 183 4.14 -6.07 -13.38
N ARG A 184 3.69 -7.23 -13.90
CA ARG A 184 4.46 -8.04 -14.86
C ARG A 184 4.37 -7.53 -16.31
N GLN A 185 3.40 -6.67 -16.63
CA GLN A 185 3.19 -6.20 -18.01
C GLN A 185 4.33 -5.33 -18.57
N ASP A 186 5.26 -4.84 -17.75
CA ASP A 186 6.45 -4.12 -18.22
C ASP A 186 7.59 -5.03 -18.72
N SER A 187 7.48 -6.37 -18.62
CA SER A 187 8.62 -7.24 -18.97
C SER A 187 8.37 -8.56 -19.71
N GLN A 188 7.15 -8.95 -20.06
CA GLN A 188 6.92 -10.04 -21.04
C GLN A 188 5.68 -9.81 -21.91
N GLU A 189 5.79 -10.14 -23.20
CA GLU A 189 4.73 -10.08 -24.21
C GLU A 189 3.48 -10.86 -23.74
N TYR A 190 2.48 -10.13 -23.27
CA TYR A 190 1.14 -10.67 -23.05
C TYR A 190 0.45 -10.87 -24.40
N VAL A 191 0.09 -12.11 -24.73
CA VAL A 191 -0.75 -12.44 -25.89
C VAL A 191 -2.18 -12.67 -25.37
N PRO A 192 -3.10 -11.70 -25.53
CA PRO A 192 -4.47 -11.86 -25.04
C PRO A 192 -5.17 -13.05 -25.70
N LEU A 193 -5.88 -13.85 -24.91
CA LEU A 193 -6.58 -15.06 -25.37
C LEU A 193 -7.71 -14.76 -26.37
N HIS A 194 -8.18 -13.50 -26.43
CA HIS A 194 -9.12 -13.04 -27.45
C HIS A 194 -8.71 -11.70 -28.07
N PRO A 195 -8.77 -11.55 -29.41
CA PRO A 195 -8.66 -10.24 -30.04
C PRO A 195 -9.85 -9.37 -29.62
N LYS A 196 -9.58 -8.10 -29.28
CA LYS A 196 -10.60 -7.12 -28.90
C LYS A 196 -11.75 -7.12 -29.92
N PRO A 197 -13.02 -7.14 -29.48
CA PRO A 197 -14.14 -7.04 -30.39
C PRO A 197 -14.02 -5.73 -31.19
N LYS A 198 -14.07 -5.83 -32.51
CA LYS A 198 -14.12 -4.66 -33.39
C LYS A 198 -15.43 -3.92 -33.08
N VAL A 199 -15.29 -2.71 -32.56
CA VAL A 199 -16.41 -1.76 -32.48
C VAL A 199 -16.72 -1.36 -33.92
N ASN A 200 -17.89 -1.76 -34.41
CA ASN A 200 -18.48 -1.21 -35.63
C ASN A 200 -19.27 0.05 -35.29
#